data_AF-B8C443-F1
#
_entry.id   AF-B8C443-F1
#
_cell.length_a   1.000
_cell.length_b   1.000
_cell.length_c   1.000
_cell.angle_alpha   90.00
_cell.angle_beta   90.00
_cell.angle_gamma   90.00
#
_symmetry.space_group_name_H-M   'P 1'
#
loop_
_entity.id
_entity.type
_entity.pdbx_description
1 polymer ?
#
loop_
_entity_poly.entity_id
_entity_poly.type
_entity_poly.pdbx_seq_one_letter_code
_entity_poly.pdbx_strand_id
1 'polypeptide(L)'
;DWKRLATLSFFGFIYHGPSGHYFYNWLDKKVPGTDAIPVFSKVAIDQLFWCPIFMSVFFTYLGLVNGDSLSTIGNKIRNDLLTACKGSWKVWPIVHLINFKFVPNKWRIPYINAVQIAFNMFLSLLGSKKA
;
A
#
# COMPACT_ATOMS: atom_id res chain seq x y z
N ASP A 1 10.30 -19.31 1.15
CA ASP A 1 9.72 -19.09 2.49
C ASP A 1 8.19 -19.07 2.40
N TRP A 2 7.55 -20.19 2.74
CA TRP A 2 6.10 -20.38 2.67
C TRP A 2 5.35 -19.60 3.76
N LYS A 3 5.97 -19.37 4.93
CA LYS A 3 5.39 -18.59 6.03
C LYS A 3 5.22 -17.14 5.58
N ARG A 4 6.28 -16.55 5.02
CA ARG A 4 6.24 -15.18 4.48
C ARG A 4 5.17 -15.03 3.39
N LEU A 5 5.05 -16.01 2.49
CA LEU A 5 4.01 -16.02 1.47
C LEU A 5 2.61 -16.01 2.11
N ALA A 6 2.33 -16.96 3.01
CA ALA A 6 1.03 -17.07 3.67
C ALA A 6 0.66 -15.79 4.45
N THR A 7 1.61 -15.22 5.20
CA THR A 7 1.43 -13.96 5.95
C THR A 7 1.05 -12.79 5.03
N LEU A 8 1.82 -12.58 3.95
CA LEU A 8 1.54 -11.48 3.02
C LEU A 8 0.24 -11.71 2.22
N SER A 9 -0.02 -12.95 1.81
CA SER A 9 -1.25 -13.33 1.11
C SER A 9 -2.48 -13.11 1.97
N PHE A 10 -2.44 -13.50 3.25
CA PHE A 10 -3.56 -13.32 4.18
C PHE A 10 -3.87 -11.84 4.40
N PHE A 11 -2.83 -11.03 4.67
CA PHE A 11 -2.99 -9.58 4.80
C PHE A 11 -3.57 -8.95 3.53
N GLY A 12 -3.05 -9.36 2.36
CA GLY A 12 -3.51 -8.91 1.06
C GLY A 12 -4.99 -9.19 0.83
N PHE A 13 -5.42 -10.41 1.11
CA PHE A 13 -6.77 -10.88 0.83
C PHE A 13 -7.81 -10.37 1.84
N ILE A 14 -7.49 -10.41 3.14
CA ILE A 14 -8.45 -10.09 4.20
C ILE A 14 -8.53 -8.59 4.48
N TYR A 15 -7.39 -7.90 4.46
CA TYR A 15 -7.35 -6.49 4.83
C TYR A 15 -7.16 -5.58 3.61
N HIS A 16 -6.07 -5.73 2.85
CA HIS A 16 -5.72 -4.77 1.80
C HIS A 16 -6.77 -4.69 0.70
N GLY A 17 -7.22 -5.84 0.17
CA GLY A 17 -8.23 -5.89 -0.89
C GLY A 17 -9.54 -5.19 -0.51
N PRO A 18 -10.22 -5.62 0.57
CA PRO A 18 -11.46 -5.00 1.01
C PRO A 18 -11.31 -3.54 1.42
N SER A 19 -10.30 -3.21 2.24
CA SER A 19 -10.09 -1.83 2.72
C SER A 19 -9.81 -0.87 1.56
N GLY A 20 -8.98 -1.27 0.59
CA GLY A 20 -8.73 -0.50 -0.62
C GLY A 20 -10.00 -0.34 -1.47
N HIS A 21 -10.81 -1.39 -1.64
CA HIS A 21 -12.06 -1.32 -2.40
C HIS A 21 -13.01 -0.26 -1.82
N TYR A 22 -13.28 -0.33 -0.51
CA TYR A 22 -14.16 0.64 0.15
C TYR A 22 -13.56 2.05 0.15
N PHE A 23 -12.26 2.19 0.40
CA PHE A 23 -11.58 3.48 0.39
C PHE A 23 -11.63 4.16 -0.98
N TYR A 24 -11.31 3.46 -2.07
CA TYR A 24 -11.33 4.07 -3.40
C TYR A 24 -12.74 4.38 -3.90
N ASN A 25 -13.74 3.58 -3.52
CA ASN A 25 -15.14 3.90 -3.78
C ASN A 25 -15.59 5.17 -3.04
N TRP A 26 -15.22 5.30 -1.77
CA TRP A 26 -15.49 6.50 -1.00
C TRP A 26 -14.78 7.73 -1.60
N LEU A 27 -13.52 7.56 -1.99
CA LEU A 27 -12.69 8.63 -2.53
C LEU A 27 -13.21 9.13 -3.88
N ASP A 28 -13.66 8.23 -4.77
CA ASP A 28 -14.30 8.62 -6.04
C ASP A 28 -15.62 9.36 -5.84
N LYS A 29 -16.41 8.99 -4.82
CA LYS A 29 -17.65 9.70 -4.49
C LYS A 29 -17.37 11.11 -3.96
N LYS A 30 -16.28 11.30 -3.21
CA LYS A 30 -15.91 12.60 -2.63
C LYS A 30 -15.16 13.51 -3.59
N VAL A 31 -14.36 12.93 -4.47
CA VAL A 31 -13.56 13.65 -5.46
C VAL A 31 -13.92 13.09 -6.84
N PRO A 32 -15.05 13.50 -7.44
CA PRO A 32 -15.47 12.96 -8.72
C PRO A 32 -14.56 13.45 -9.87
N GLY A 33 -14.55 12.68 -10.96
CA GLY A 33 -13.83 13.04 -12.18
C GLY A 33 -12.40 12.49 -12.28
N THR A 34 -11.85 12.67 -13.48
CA THR A 34 -10.54 12.20 -13.92
C THR A 34 -9.70 13.34 -14.50
N ASP A 35 -10.09 14.59 -14.26
CA ASP A 35 -9.28 15.76 -14.63
C ASP A 35 -8.06 15.89 -13.72
N ALA A 36 -7.14 16.77 -14.10
CA ALA A 36 -5.86 16.91 -13.41
C ALA A 36 -6.05 17.16 -11.90
N ILE A 37 -6.90 18.13 -11.52
CA ILE A 37 -7.12 18.49 -10.11
C ILE A 37 -7.68 17.31 -9.31
N PRO A 38 -8.82 16.68 -9.67
CA PRO A 38 -9.32 15.49 -9.00
C PRO A 38 -8.27 14.38 -8.85
N VAL A 39 -7.52 14.08 -9.91
CA VAL A 39 -6.50 13.01 -9.90
C VAL A 39 -5.37 13.35 -8.92
N PHE A 40 -4.82 14.56 -8.98
CA PHE A 40 -3.78 14.98 -8.03
C PHE A 40 -4.27 14.99 -6.58
N SER A 41 -5.50 15.46 -6.33
CA SER A 41 -6.10 15.41 -5.00
C SER A 41 -6.24 13.98 -4.49
N LYS A 42 -6.69 13.03 -5.32
CA LYS A 42 -6.79 11.61 -4.95
C LYS A 42 -5.44 11.01 -4.61
N VAL A 43 -4.41 11.30 -5.42
CA VAL A 43 -3.04 10.83 -5.14
C VAL A 43 -2.52 11.45 -3.85
N ALA A 44 -2.71 12.75 -3.62
CA ALA A 44 -2.30 13.39 -2.37
C ALA A 44 -3.00 12.76 -1.16
N ILE A 45 -4.31 12.52 -1.25
CA ILE A 45 -5.08 11.88 -0.16
C ILE A 45 -4.55 10.45 0.11
N ASP A 46 -4.33 9.68 -0.95
CA ASP A 46 -3.82 8.31 -0.83
C ASP A 46 -2.40 8.30 -0.22
N GLN A 47 -1.51 9.15 -0.68
CA GLN A 47 -0.11 9.13 -0.23
C GLN A 47 0.10 9.77 1.14
N LEU A 48 -0.67 10.80 1.51
CA LEU A 48 -0.51 11.52 2.78
C LEU A 48 -1.34 10.93 3.91
N PHE A 49 -2.46 10.27 3.62
CA PHE A 49 -3.35 9.73 4.66
C PHE A 49 -3.47 8.22 4.59
N TRP A 50 -3.77 7.67 3.41
CA TRP A 50 -3.97 6.23 3.28
C TRP A 50 -2.67 5.44 3.51
N CYS A 51 -1.57 5.88 2.90
CA CYS A 51 -0.27 5.22 3.02
C CYS A 51 0.21 5.11 4.48
N PRO A 52 0.23 6.18 5.31
CA PRO A 52 0.60 6.04 6.72
C PRO A 52 -0.32 5.13 7.54
N ILE A 53 -1.63 5.18 7.30
CA ILE A 53 -2.60 4.31 7.99
C ILE A 53 -2.33 2.84 7.61
N PHE A 54 -2.25 2.57 6.31
CA PHE A 54 -1.97 1.25 5.78
C PHE A 54 -0.66 0.68 6.32
N MET A 55 0.41 1.48 6.35
CA MET A 55 1.72 1.03 6.82
C MET A 55 1.74 0.74 8.32
N SER A 56 1.01 1.54 9.11
CA SER A 56 0.85 1.31 10.56
C SER A 56 0.10 0.00 10.83
N VAL A 57 -0.98 -0.27 10.08
CA VAL A 57 -1.72 -1.52 10.20
C VAL A 57 -0.88 -2.71 9.72
N PHE A 58 -0.12 -2.54 8.63
CA PHE A 58 0.77 -3.58 8.13
C PHE A 58 1.88 -3.94 9.13
N PHE A 59 2.53 -2.95 9.73
CA PHE A 59 3.54 -3.19 10.77
C PHE A 59 2.96 -3.83 12.02
N THR A 60 1.76 -3.41 12.42
CA THR A 60 1.04 -4.04 13.54
C THR A 60 0.75 -5.51 13.23
N TYR A 61 0.19 -5.81 12.06
CA TYR A 61 -0.10 -7.16 11.62
C TYR A 61 1.16 -8.04 11.60
N LEU A 62 2.24 -7.56 10.98
CA LEU A 62 3.49 -8.30 10.91
C LEU A 62 4.07 -8.60 12.28
N GLY A 63 4.08 -7.62 13.19
CA GLY A 63 4.58 -7.81 14.54
C GLY A 63 3.77 -8.85 15.32
N LEU A 64 2.44 -8.79 15.24
CA LEU A 64 1.56 -9.78 15.87
C LEU A 64 1.80 -11.19 15.35
N VAL A 65 1.96 -11.36 14.03
CA VAL A 65 2.25 -12.67 13.40
C VAL A 65 3.64 -13.19 13.80
N ASN A 66 4.59 -12.30 14.09
CA ASN A 66 5.93 -12.67 14.56
C ASN A 66 5.99 -12.92 16.08
N GLY A 67 4.92 -12.63 16.83
CA GLY A 67 4.90 -12.75 18.29
C GLY A 67 5.57 -11.58 19.02
N ASP A 68 5.72 -10.43 18.37
CA ASP A 68 6.32 -9.24 18.96
C ASP A 68 5.40 -8.64 20.05
N SER A 69 6.00 -8.07 21.10
CA SER A 69 5.25 -7.32 22.10
C SER A 69 4.65 -6.03 21.52
N LEU A 70 3.54 -5.54 22.08
CA LEU A 70 2.94 -4.27 21.66
C LEU A 70 3.90 -3.08 21.76
N SER A 71 4.82 -3.10 22.74
CA SER A 71 5.87 -2.09 22.88
C SER A 71 6.84 -2.13 21.69
N THR A 72 7.28 -3.33 21.29
CA THR A 72 8.15 -3.52 20.12
C THR A 72 7.47 -3.03 18.84
N ILE A 73 6.19 -3.37 18.65
CA ILE A 73 5.40 -2.93 17.50
C ILE A 73 5.26 -1.40 17.47
N GLY A 74 4.90 -0.79 18.61
CA GLY A 74 4.77 0.66 18.73
C GLY A 74 6.08 1.39 18.41
N ASN A 75 7.20 0.88 18.91
CA ASN A 75 8.52 1.43 18.61
C ASN A 75 8.88 1.30 17.12
N LYS A 76 8.56 0.16 16.50
CA LYS A 76 8.76 -0.04 15.05
C LYS A 76 7.98 0.98 14.23
N ILE A 77 6.69 1.18 14.54
CA ILE A 77 5.86 2.18 13.86
C ILE A 77 6.46 3.57 14.05
N ARG A 78 6.80 3.94 15.29
CA ARG A 78 7.38 5.26 15.57
C ARG A 78 8.66 5.54 14.79
N ASN A 79 9.54 4.55 14.67
CA ASN A 79 10.86 4.73 14.06
C ASN A 79 10.85 4.56 12.54
N ASP A 80 10.05 3.61 12.03
CA ASP A 80 10.17 3.18 10.63
C ASP A 80 9.04 3.73 9.75
N LEU A 81 7.91 4.19 10.32
CA LEU A 81 6.74 4.59 9.53
C LEU A 81 7.07 5.66 8.49
N LEU A 82 7.79 6.71 8.89
CA LEU A 82 8.13 7.79 7.96
C LEU A 82 9.09 7.32 6.88
N THR A 83 10.07 6.49 7.24
CA THR A 83 11.01 5.89 6.29
C THR A 83 10.28 5.02 5.28
N ALA A 84 9.32 4.24 5.75
CA ALA A 84 8.48 3.36 4.96
C ALA A 84 7.57 4.13 3.99
N CYS A 85 6.91 5.19 4.46
CA CYS A 85 6.11 6.09 3.62
C CYS A 85 6.98 6.79 2.57
N LYS A 86 8.14 7.33 2.94
CA LYS A 86 9.08 7.94 1.99
C LYS A 86 9.55 6.95 0.92
N GLY A 87 9.73 5.68 1.30
CA GLY A 87 10.00 4.60 0.35
C GLY A 87 8.85 4.40 -0.64
N SER A 88 7.61 4.36 -0.13
CA SER A 88 6.41 4.26 -0.94
C SER A 88 6.26 5.41 -1.94
N TRP A 89 6.48 6.64 -1.47
CA TRP A 89 6.34 7.87 -2.26
C TRP A 89 7.29 7.97 -3.46
N LYS A 90 8.32 7.13 -3.55
CA LYS A 90 9.22 7.10 -4.72
C LYS A 90 8.59 6.44 -5.95
N VAL A 91 7.58 5.60 -5.75
CA VAL A 91 7.04 4.73 -6.81
C VAL A 91 5.54 4.89 -6.92
N TRP A 92 4.84 4.80 -5.79
CA TRP A 92 3.39 4.71 -5.74
C TRP A 92 2.64 5.95 -6.24
N PRO A 93 3.12 7.20 -6.07
CA PRO A 93 2.42 8.36 -6.63
C PRO A 93 2.22 8.26 -8.15
N ILE A 94 3.23 7.79 -8.89
CA ILE A 94 3.14 7.62 -10.34
C ILE A 94 2.14 6.51 -10.69
N VAL A 95 2.18 5.40 -9.96
CA VAL A 95 1.25 4.27 -10.13
C VAL A 95 -0.19 4.73 -9.89
N HIS A 96 -0.43 5.53 -8.85
CA HIS A 96 -1.75 6.05 -8.51
C HIS A 96 -2.22 7.15 -9.47
N LEU A 97 -1.32 7.97 -10.02
CA LEU A 97 -1.67 8.91 -11.09
C LEU A 97 -2.28 8.17 -12.28
N ILE A 98 -1.63 7.09 -12.74
CA ILE A 98 -2.14 6.24 -13.83
C ILE A 98 -3.47 5.59 -13.41
N ASN A 99 -3.54 5.07 -12.19
CA ASN A 99 -4.73 4.40 -11.65
C ASN A 99 -5.96 5.33 -11.66
N PHE A 100 -5.84 6.52 -11.08
CA PHE A 100 -6.97 7.44 -10.95
C PHE A 100 -7.33 8.15 -12.25
N LYS A 101 -6.38 8.27 -13.19
CA LYS A 101 -6.63 8.88 -14.50
C LYS A 101 -7.26 7.91 -15.51
N PHE A 102 -6.74 6.68 -15.59
CA PHE A 102 -7.04 5.77 -16.70
C PHE A 102 -7.76 4.50 -16.29
N VAL A 103 -7.68 4.07 -15.03
CA VAL A 103 -8.24 2.78 -14.61
C VAL A 103 -9.65 2.98 -14.04
N PRO A 104 -10.68 2.35 -14.64
CA PRO A 104 -12.03 2.37 -14.09
C PRO A 104 -12.04 1.78 -12.69
N ASN A 105 -12.88 2.33 -11.81
CA ASN A 105 -12.93 1.96 -10.38
C ASN A 105 -12.90 0.43 -10.13
N LYS A 106 -13.72 -0.34 -10.87
CA LYS A 106 -13.81 -1.81 -10.77
C LYS A 106 -12.48 -2.55 -10.99
N TRP A 107 -11.53 -1.97 -11.72
CA TRP A 107 -10.25 -2.58 -12.08
C TRP A 107 -9.06 -2.06 -11.27
N ARG A 108 -9.26 -1.07 -10.39
CA ARG A 108 -8.16 -0.42 -9.67
C ARG A 108 -7.43 -1.36 -8.72
N ILE A 109 -8.16 -2.20 -7.99
CA ILE A 109 -7.55 -3.17 -7.06
C ILE A 109 -6.74 -4.23 -7.81
N PRO A 110 -7.27 -4.90 -8.86
CA PRO A 110 -6.46 -5.77 -9.71
C PRO A 110 -5.22 -5.08 -10.30
N TYR A 111 -5.35 -3.85 -10.79
CA TYR A 111 -4.23 -3.06 -11.31
C TYR A 111 -3.14 -2.82 -10.25
N ILE A 112 -3.53 -2.31 -9.07
CA ILE A 112 -2.61 -2.07 -7.95
C ILE A 112 -1.90 -3.37 -7.55
N ASN A 113 -2.63 -4.48 -7.44
CA ASN A 113 -2.06 -5.77 -7.08
C ASN A 113 -1.06 -6.28 -8.14
N ALA A 114 -1.33 -6.11 -9.43
CA ALA A 114 -0.41 -6.48 -10.49
C ALA A 114 0.90 -5.67 -10.41
N VAL A 115 0.79 -4.35 -10.21
CA VAL A 115 1.95 -3.48 -10.02
C VAL A 115 2.72 -3.84 -8.75
N GLN A 116 2.02 -4.15 -7.66
CA GLN A 116 2.64 -4.59 -6.40
C GLN A 116 3.46 -5.87 -6.58
N ILE A 117 2.95 -6.84 -7.35
CA ILE A 117 3.68 -8.08 -7.66
C ILE A 117 4.96 -7.75 -8.44
N ALA A 118 4.88 -6.92 -9.49
CA ALA A 118 6.03 -6.47 -10.26
C ALA A 118 7.07 -5.74 -9.38
N PHE A 119 6.60 -4.86 -8.51
CA PHE A 119 7.44 -4.11 -7.57
C PHE A 119 8.14 -5.04 -6.57
N ASN A 120 7.42 -6.03 -6.02
CA ASN A 120 8.01 -7.03 -5.11
C ASN A 120 9.05 -7.90 -5.81
N MET A 121 8.83 -8.28 -7.07
CA MET A 121 9.82 -9.01 -7.88
C MET A 121 11.08 -8.16 -8.10
N PHE A 122 10.92 -6.88 -8.46
CA PHE A 122 12.03 -5.95 -8.60
C PHE A 122 12.84 -5.79 -7.30
N LEU A 123 12.17 -5.60 -6.16
CA LEU A 123 12.83 -5.53 -4.85
C LEU A 123 13.55 -6.83 -4.50
N SER A 124 12.96 -7.98 -4.81
CA SER A 124 13.59 -9.28 -4.60
C SER A 124 14.89 -9.41 -5.41
N LEU A 125 14.89 -9.01 -6.68
CA LEU A 125 16.08 -9.07 -7.54
C LEU A 125 17.19 -8.12 -7.05
N LEU A 126 16.84 -6.92 -6.60
CA LEU A 126 17.81 -5.99 -6.01
C LEU A 126 18.39 -6.52 -4.70
N GLY A 127 17.56 -7.15 -3.86
CA GLY A 127 17.99 -7.76 -2.60
C GLY A 127 18.91 -8.97 -2.84
N SER A 128 18.61 -9.80 -3.83
CA SER A 128 19.43 -10.96 -4.20
C SER A 128 20.79 -10.60 -4.78
N LYS A 129 20.94 -9.42 -5.40
CA LYS A 129 22.25 -8.95 -5.93
C LYS A 129 23.21 -8.43 -4.86
N LYS A 130 22.77 -8.29 -3.60
CA LYS A 130 23.59 -7.85 -2.46
C LYS A 130 24.00 -9.01 -1.52
N ALA A 131 23.75 -10.25 -1.92
CA ALA A 131 24.17 -11.46 -1.20
C ALA A 131 25.33 -12.13 -1.93
#